data_AF-A0A2H5MV19-F1
#
_entry.id   AF-A0A2H5MV19-F1
#
_cell.length_a   1.000
_cell.length_b   1.000
_cell.length_c   1.000
_cell.angle_alpha   90.00
_cell.angle_beta   90.00
_cell.angle_gamma   90.00
#
_symmetry.space_group_name_H-M   'P 1'
#
loop_
_entity.id
_entity.type
_entity.pdbx_description
1 polymer ?
#
loop_
_entity_poly.entity_id
_entity_poly.type
_entity_poly.pdbx_seq_one_letter_code
_entity_poly.pdbx_strand_id
1 'polypeptide(L)' 'MVTHRATFWRIIRKKDVEEFHPYAYIAACLNCMFWILYGLPVVHPDSTLVITINAVGLALELIYLSIFCLYDRQKRGR' A
#
# COMPACT_ATOMS: atom_id res chain seq x y z
N MET A 1 -13.54 10.92 -27.08
CA MET A 1 -13.11 11.63 -25.86
C MET A 1 -13.73 10.94 -24.65
N VAL A 2 -12.95 10.14 -23.92
CA VAL A 2 -13.42 9.43 -22.72
C VAL A 2 -13.41 10.41 -21.55
N THR A 3 -14.59 10.77 -21.06
CA THR A 3 -14.77 11.78 -20.02
C THR A 3 -14.44 11.18 -18.65
N HIS A 4 -13.21 11.37 -18.17
CA HIS A 4 -12.68 10.91 -16.87
C HIS A 4 -13.53 11.30 -15.62
N ARG A 5 -14.54 12.18 -15.77
CA ARG A 5 -15.36 12.69 -14.67
C ARG A 5 -16.35 11.66 -14.10
N ALA A 6 -16.76 10.66 -14.87
CA ALA A 6 -17.78 9.70 -14.43
C ALA A 6 -17.24 8.58 -13.52
N THR A 7 -15.91 8.34 -13.51
CA THR A 7 -15.32 7.21 -12.78
C THR A 7 -15.24 7.47 -11.27
N PHE A 8 -14.74 8.65 -10.88
CA PHE A 8 -14.59 9.01 -9.47
C PHE A 8 -15.93 9.11 -8.74
N TRP A 9 -16.94 9.70 -9.38
CA TRP A 9 -18.26 9.85 -8.79
C TRP A 9 -18.98 8.50 -8.60
N ARG A 10 -18.71 7.53 -9.49
CA ARG A 10 -19.25 6.16 -9.38
C ARG A 10 -18.62 5.38 -8.23
N ILE A 11 -17.32 5.54 -8.00
CA ILE A 11 -16.58 4.92 -6.88
C ILE A 11 -17.11 5.43 -5.52
N ILE A 12 -17.33 6.75 -5.40
CA ILE A 12 -17.84 7.36 -4.16
C ILE A 12 -19.29 6.94 -3.87
N ARG A 13 -20.16 6.88 -4.89
CA ARG A 13 -21.58 6.53 -4.72
C ARG A 13 -21.81 5.05 -4.40
N LYS A 14 -20.97 4.15 -4.91
CA LYS A 14 -21.10 2.73 -4.59
C LYS A 14 -20.77 2.41 -3.13
N LYS A 15 -20.02 3.28 -2.41
CA LYS A 15 -19.47 2.98 -1.07
C LYS A 15 -18.80 1.60 -1.01
N ASP A 16 -18.28 1.18 -2.15
CA ASP A 16 -17.76 -0.14 -2.40
C ASP A 16 -16.43 0.08 -3.12
N VAL A 17 -15.35 -0.03 -2.35
CA VAL A 17 -14.08 -0.50 -2.90
C VAL A 17 -14.33 -1.98 -3.08
N GLU A 18 -14.83 -2.38 -4.26
CA GLU A 18 -15.40 -3.70 -4.62
C GLU A 18 -14.54 -4.89 -4.13
N GLU A 19 -14.55 -5.18 -2.83
CA GLU A 19 -13.61 -6.03 -2.09
C GLU A 19 -12.29 -5.31 -1.71
N PHE A 20 -12.05 -5.17 -0.40
CA PHE A 20 -10.75 -4.79 0.18
C PHE A 20 -9.70 -5.86 -0.17
N HIS A 21 -9.17 -5.81 -1.38
CA HIS A 21 -8.18 -6.77 -1.82
C HIS A 21 -6.79 -6.31 -1.34
N PRO A 22 -6.01 -7.15 -0.62
CA PRO A 22 -4.71 -6.76 -0.07
C PRO A 22 -3.66 -6.39 -1.12
N TYR A 23 -3.95 -6.57 -2.41
CA TYR A 23 -3.00 -6.29 -3.50
C TYR A 23 -2.49 -4.86 -3.53
N ALA A 24 -3.32 -3.87 -3.21
CA ALA A 24 -2.88 -2.48 -3.15
C ALA A 24 -1.84 -2.26 -2.04
N TYR A 25 -2.08 -2.85 -0.87
CA TYR A 25 -1.20 -2.80 0.29
C TYR A 25 0.11 -3.59 0.07
N ILE A 26 0.02 -4.75 -0.60
CA ILE A 26 1.20 -5.52 -1.02
C ILE A 26 2.04 -4.72 -2.02
N ALA A 27 1.40 -4.08 -3.01
CA ALA A 27 2.09 -3.23 -3.99
C ALA A 27 2.75 -2.01 -3.32
N ALA A 28 2.07 -1.39 -2.34
CA ALA A 28 2.62 -0.28 -1.55
C ALA A 28 3.83 -0.73 -0.70
N CYS A 29 3.74 -1.88 -0.04
CA CYS A 29 4.87 -2.52 0.65
C CYS A 29 6.09 -2.69 -0.27
N LEU A 30 5.88 -3.28 -1.45
CA LEU A 30 6.96 -3.48 -2.43
C LEU A 30 7.55 -2.15 -2.92
N ASN A 31 6.70 -1.15 -3.18
CA ASN A 31 7.13 0.19 -3.56
C ASN A 31 8.00 0.82 -2.46
N CYS A 32 7.58 0.78 -1.19
CA CYS A 32 8.38 1.29 -0.07
C CYS A 32 9.71 0.54 0.06
N MET A 33 9.72 -0.78 -0.12
CA MET A 33 10.94 -1.59 -0.11
C MET A 33 11.92 -1.14 -1.21
N PHE A 34 11.44 -0.92 -2.43
CA PHE A 34 12.29 -0.43 -3.52
C PHE A 34 12.85 0.96 -3.26
N TRP A 35 12.06 1.87 -2.69
CA TRP A 35 12.53 3.20 -2.33
C TRP A 35 13.57 3.20 -1.20
N ILE A 36 13.42 2.29 -0.22
CA ILE A 36 14.43 2.10 0.84
C ILE A 36 15.74 1.57 0.23
N LEU A 37 15.66 0.56 -0.65
CA LEU A 37 16.83 0.02 -1.34
C LEU A 37 17.52 1.08 -2.21
N TYR A 38 16.75 1.91 -2.92
CA TYR A 38 17.26 3.04 -3.69
C TYR A 38 17.94 4.09 -2.80
N GLY A 39 17.36 4.40 -1.65
CA GLY A 39 17.88 5.41 -0.73
C GLY A 39 19.14 5.01 0.02
N LEU A 40 19.57 3.74 -0.04
CA LEU A 40 20.78 3.27 0.62
C LEU A 40 22.01 4.05 0.12
N PRO A 41 22.97 4.38 1.01
CA PRO A 41 24.13 5.21 0.67
C PRO A 41 25.06 4.58 -0.38
N VAL A 42 24.97 3.25 -0.58
CA VAL A 42 25.69 2.53 -1.64
C VAL A 42 25.09 2.82 -3.02
N VAL A 43 23.79 3.09 -3.11
CA VAL A 43 23.06 3.32 -4.37
C VAL A 43 22.89 4.81 -4.63
N HIS A 44 22.39 5.55 -3.63
CA HIS A 44 22.20 6.99 -3.71
C HIS A 44 22.66 7.67 -2.41
N PRO A 45 23.81 8.35 -2.41
CA PRO A 45 24.25 9.13 -1.26
C PRO A 45 23.25 10.26 -0.93
N ASP A 46 23.22 10.66 0.34
CA ASP A 46 22.39 11.75 0.90
C ASP A 46 20.86 11.59 0.79
N SER A 47 20.36 10.38 0.57
CA SER A 47 18.92 10.06 0.47
C SER A 47 18.25 9.63 1.78
N THR A 48 18.73 10.11 2.94
CA THR A 48 18.25 9.68 4.26
C THR A 48 16.77 9.96 4.48
N LEU A 49 16.27 11.11 3.99
CA LEU A 49 14.85 11.46 4.10
C LEU A 49 13.97 10.44 3.35
N VAL A 50 14.38 10.01 2.17
CA VAL A 50 13.67 9.02 1.34
C VAL A 50 13.59 7.68 2.05
N ILE A 51 14.66 7.24 2.72
CA ILE A 51 14.63 6.04 3.56
C ILE A 51 13.62 6.22 4.69
N THR A 52 13.68 7.31 5.45
CA THR A 52 12.85 7.48 6.65
C THR A 52 11.36 7.51 6.34
N ILE A 53 10.93 8.25 5.31
CA ILE A 53 9.51 8.30 4.92
C ILE A 53 9.00 6.95 4.42
N ASN A 54 9.80 6.25 3.60
CA ASN A 54 9.40 4.93 3.10
C ASN A 54 9.46 3.85 4.18
N ALA A 55 10.33 3.99 5.19
CA ALA A 55 10.36 3.08 6.33
C ALA A 55 9.10 3.22 7.20
N VAL A 56 8.64 4.45 7.44
CA VAL A 56 7.36 4.69 8.15
C VAL A 56 6.19 4.17 7.31
N GLY A 57 6.19 4.42 6.00
CA GLY A 57 5.19 3.88 5.08
C GLY A 57 5.15 2.35 5.12
N LEU A 58 6.30 1.69 5.01
CA LEU A 58 6.41 0.23 5.10
C LEU A 58 5.88 -0.31 6.43
N ALA A 59 6.16 0.35 7.55
CA ALA A 59 5.64 -0.07 8.86
C ALA A 59 4.10 -0.04 8.91
N LEU A 60 3.49 1.01 8.37
CA LEU A 60 2.02 1.14 8.32
C LEU A 60 1.38 0.08 7.41
N GLU A 61 1.95 -0.15 6.22
CA GLU A 61 1.47 -1.17 5.28
C GLU A 61 1.59 -2.58 5.87
N LEU A 62 2.68 -2.89 6.57
CA LEU A 62 2.87 -4.16 7.27
C LEU A 62 1.87 -4.35 8.42
N ILE A 63 1.57 -3.29 9.20
CA ILE A 63 0.53 -3.35 10.22
C ILE A 63 -0.81 -3.69 9.57
N TYR A 64 -1.17 -3.01 8.48
CA TYR A 64 -2.43 -3.27 7.78
C TYR A 64 -2.52 -4.72 7.26
N LEU A 65 -1.48 -5.20 6.57
CA LEU A 65 -1.42 -6.57 6.07
C LEU A 65 -1.43 -7.61 7.19
N SER A 66 -0.80 -7.32 8.33
CA SER A 66 -0.81 -8.21 9.50
C SER A 66 -2.21 -8.38 10.07
N ILE A 67 -2.96 -7.28 10.20
CA ILE A 67 -4.36 -7.28 10.64
C ILE A 67 -5.20 -8.06 9.62
N PHE A 68 -5.05 -7.75 8.32
CA PHE A 68 -5.77 -8.45 7.26
C PHE A 68 -5.55 -9.97 7.31
N CYS A 69 -4.30 -10.42 7.44
CA CYS A 69 -3.94 -11.84 7.50
C CYS A 69 -4.52 -12.55 8.75
N LEU A 70 -4.51 -11.89 9.92
CA LEU A 70 -5.09 -12.43 11.15
C LEU A 70 -6.61 -12.63 11.01
N TYR A 71 -7.32 -11.62 10.51
CA TYR A 71 -8.78 -11.69 10.34
C TYR A 71 -9.19 -12.66 9.22
N ASP A 72 -8.46 -12.73 8.12
CA ASP A 72 -8.72 -13.69 7.04
C ASP A 72 -8.54 -15.15 7.53
N ARG A 73 -7.47 -15.43 8.28
CA ARG A 73 -7.27 -16.74 8.92
C ARG A 73 -8.40 -17.09 9.88
N GLN A 74 -8.91 -16.13 10.65
CA GLN A 74 -10.01 -16.35 11.58
C GLN A 74 -11.35 -16.60 10.87
N LYS A 75 -11.55 -16.01 9.68
CA LYS A 75 -12.76 -16.20 8.86
C LYS A 75 -12.74 -17.54 8.12
N ARG A 76 -11.56 -18.05 7.74
CA ARG A 76 -11.37 -19.34 7.07
C ARG A 76 -11.40 -20.55 8.02
N GLY A 77 -11.27 -20.31 9.33
CA GLY A 77 -11.32 -21.33 10.39
C GLY A 77 -12.66 -21.45 11.12
N ARG A 78 -13.70 -20.74 10.68
CA ARG A 78 -15.11 -20.89 11.09
C ARG A 78 -15.93 -21.45 9.92
#